data_AF-A0A1V1NRB5-F1
#
_entry.id   AF-A0A1V1NRB5-F1
#
_cell.length_a   1.000
_cell.length_b   1.000
_cell.length_c   1.000
_cell.angle_alpha   90.00
_cell.angle_beta   90.00
_cell.angle_gamma   90.00
#
_symmetry.space_group_name_H-M   'P 1'
#
loop_
_entity.id
_entity.type
_entity.pdbx_description
1 polymer ?
#
loop_
_entity_poly.entity_id
_entity_poly.type
_entity_poly.pdbx_seq_one_letter_code
_entity_poly.pdbx_strand_id
1 'polypeptide(L)'
;TFSDPVKHEMLQNNAMSIDLPDKWEGTDIYWKVQAIDQYGAIQETPVYHFSTISVTNPDTGIIKGYVYDSFTKNPIYRAKVNLDNSMMRTSSRGYYHGSVEPKIYDTISIVADDYKTQYLYSVHISNGEILEQNITLEPEASDVAGDINGDYAVDLFDLIAGIQILADIVSEKTINLFADTDRDDHIGMAEVIYIIKKISNQD
;
A
#
# COMPACT_ATOMS: atom_id res chain seq x y z
N THR A 1 -13.25 41.92 -26.54
CA THR A 1 -14.35 42.49 -25.74
C THR A 1 -14.58 41.59 -24.56
N PHE A 2 -14.62 42.15 -23.35
CA PHE A 2 -14.88 41.39 -22.13
C PHE A 2 -16.39 41.21 -22.00
N SER A 3 -16.93 40.18 -22.66
CA SER A 3 -18.37 39.93 -22.70
C SER A 3 -18.79 39.14 -21.46
N ASP A 4 -19.63 39.76 -20.64
CA ASP A 4 -20.26 39.17 -19.45
C ASP A 4 -19.30 38.78 -18.30
N PRO A 5 -18.55 39.74 -17.72
CA PRO A 5 -17.73 39.47 -16.53
C PRO A 5 -18.59 39.17 -15.29
N VAL A 6 -18.10 38.27 -14.44
CA VAL A 6 -18.50 38.28 -13.02
C VAL A 6 -17.98 39.57 -12.40
N LYS A 7 -18.89 40.39 -11.86
CA LYS A 7 -18.55 41.70 -11.29
C LYS A 7 -18.48 41.64 -9.78
N HIS A 8 -17.43 42.24 -9.23
CA HIS A 8 -17.32 42.56 -7.82
C HIS A 8 -17.14 44.07 -7.69
N GLU A 9 -18.09 44.74 -7.06
CA GLU A 9 -18.19 46.20 -7.01
C GLU A 9 -18.02 46.73 -5.58
N MET A 10 -17.81 48.05 -5.45
CA MET A 10 -17.68 48.75 -4.17
C MET A 10 -16.53 48.24 -3.27
N LEU A 11 -15.38 47.92 -3.89
CA LEU A 11 -14.17 47.47 -3.17
C LEU A 11 -13.68 48.58 -2.23
N GLN A 12 -13.64 48.30 -0.92
CA GLN A 12 -13.23 49.26 0.12
C GLN A 12 -11.71 49.30 0.34
N ASN A 13 -10.99 48.25 -0.11
CA ASN A 13 -9.56 48.08 0.10
C ASN A 13 -8.83 47.96 -1.24
N ASN A 14 -7.50 48.08 -1.20
CA ASN A 14 -6.62 47.85 -2.34
C ASN A 14 -6.42 46.36 -2.68
N ALA A 15 -7.13 45.45 -2.00
CA ALA A 15 -7.10 44.01 -2.23
C ALA A 15 -8.49 43.40 -2.01
N MET A 16 -8.79 42.33 -2.76
CA MET A 16 -9.99 41.52 -2.63
C MET A 16 -9.62 40.05 -2.76
N SER A 17 -10.09 39.22 -1.83
CA SER A 17 -10.05 37.75 -1.97
C SER A 17 -11.28 37.31 -2.75
N ILE A 18 -11.08 36.42 -3.73
CA ILE A 18 -12.15 35.83 -4.52
C ILE A 18 -11.97 34.31 -4.46
N ASP A 19 -13.01 33.63 -3.99
CA ASP A 19 -13.08 32.17 -4.06
C ASP A 19 -13.57 31.79 -5.47
N LEU A 20 -12.73 31.07 -6.22
CA LEU A 20 -13.07 30.63 -7.56
C LEU A 20 -13.96 29.37 -7.47
N PRO A 21 -15.10 29.31 -8.17
CA PRO A 21 -15.93 28.12 -8.20
C PRO A 21 -15.23 26.94 -8.92
N ASP A 22 -15.50 25.70 -8.50
CA ASP A 22 -14.92 24.47 -9.08
C ASP A 22 -15.08 24.37 -10.61
N LYS A 23 -16.17 24.93 -11.17
CA LYS A 23 -16.40 24.98 -12.63
C LYS A 23 -15.35 25.76 -13.42
N TRP A 24 -14.44 26.46 -12.74
CA TRP A 24 -13.36 27.25 -13.32
C TRP A 24 -11.98 26.56 -13.18
N GLU A 25 -11.92 25.33 -12.66
CA GLU A 25 -10.71 24.50 -12.68
C GLU A 25 -10.27 24.17 -14.11
N GLY A 26 -8.95 24.15 -14.35
CA GLY A 26 -8.38 23.83 -15.66
C GLY A 26 -8.69 24.85 -16.76
N THR A 27 -9.04 26.09 -16.41
CA THR A 27 -9.42 27.15 -17.36
C THR A 27 -8.52 28.37 -17.27
N ASP A 28 -8.42 29.13 -18.37
CA ASP A 28 -7.78 30.44 -18.36
C ASP A 28 -8.74 31.48 -17.79
N ILE A 29 -8.34 32.10 -16.69
CA ILE A 29 -9.08 33.18 -16.04
C ILE A 29 -8.50 34.51 -16.47
N TYR A 30 -9.36 35.35 -17.03
CA TYR A 30 -9.06 36.73 -17.41
C TYR A 30 -9.70 37.67 -16.40
N TRP A 31 -9.04 38.78 -16.08
CA TRP A 31 -9.58 39.81 -15.19
C TRP A 31 -9.00 41.19 -15.47
N LYS A 32 -9.69 42.23 -15.00
CA LYS A 32 -9.23 43.63 -14.98
C LYS A 32 -9.86 44.37 -13.81
N VAL A 33 -9.32 45.52 -13.45
CA VAL A 33 -9.91 46.42 -12.44
C VAL A 33 -10.42 47.68 -13.12
N GLN A 34 -11.63 48.08 -12.74
CA GLN A 34 -12.28 49.32 -13.18
C GLN A 34 -12.51 50.21 -11.96
N ALA A 35 -11.96 51.41 -11.97
CA ALA A 35 -12.22 52.44 -10.98
C ALA A 35 -13.24 53.45 -11.54
N ILE A 36 -14.28 53.74 -10.78
CA ILE A 36 -15.34 54.69 -11.14
C ILE A 36 -15.41 55.75 -10.03
N ASP A 37 -15.27 57.03 -10.39
CA ASP A 37 -15.41 58.11 -9.41
C ASP A 37 -16.88 58.46 -9.13
N GLN A 38 -17.11 59.33 -8.15
CA GLN A 38 -18.47 59.77 -7.76
C GLN A 38 -19.22 60.53 -8.87
N TYR A 39 -18.54 60.93 -9.95
CA TYR A 39 -19.09 61.62 -11.11
C TYR A 39 -19.25 60.71 -12.33
N GLY A 40 -18.90 59.42 -12.20
CA GLY A 40 -19.03 58.41 -13.25
C GLY A 40 -17.84 58.34 -14.22
N ALA A 41 -16.71 59.01 -13.94
CA ALA A 41 -15.50 58.87 -14.75
C ALA A 41 -14.86 57.49 -14.51
N ILE A 42 -14.44 56.83 -15.59
CA ILE A 42 -13.96 55.45 -15.58
C ILE A 42 -12.47 55.39 -15.94
N GLN A 43 -11.69 54.68 -15.13
CA GLN A 43 -10.31 54.28 -15.42
C GLN A 43 -10.17 52.76 -15.31
N GLU A 44 -9.47 52.12 -16.26
CA GLU A 44 -9.29 50.67 -16.29
C GLU A 44 -7.83 50.27 -16.33
N THR A 45 -7.52 49.08 -15.81
CA THR A 45 -6.25 48.39 -16.05
C THR A 45 -6.26 47.65 -17.40
N PRO A 46 -5.09 47.20 -17.88
CA PRO A 46 -5.03 46.14 -18.88
C PRO A 46 -5.77 44.87 -18.41
N VAL A 47 -6.02 43.96 -19.34
CA VAL A 47 -6.53 42.63 -19.02
C VAL A 47 -5.36 41.75 -18.58
N TYR A 48 -5.46 41.23 -17.37
CA TYR A 48 -4.58 40.21 -16.83
C TYR A 48 -5.19 38.82 -17.02
N HIS A 49 -4.34 37.80 -17.00
CA HIS A 49 -4.82 36.41 -17.01
C HIS A 49 -3.88 35.49 -16.21
N PHE A 50 -4.44 34.38 -15.76
CA PHE A 50 -3.70 33.24 -15.24
C PHE A 50 -4.48 31.97 -15.57
N SER A 51 -3.77 30.85 -15.74
CA SER A 51 -4.41 29.54 -15.92
C SER A 51 -4.59 28.90 -14.55
N THR A 52 -5.79 28.39 -14.27
CA THR A 52 -5.97 27.45 -13.18
C THR A 52 -5.45 26.09 -13.63
N ILE A 53 -4.68 25.43 -12.78
CA ILE A 53 -4.47 24.00 -12.90
C ILE A 53 -5.72 23.31 -12.35
N SER A 54 -6.12 22.19 -12.94
CA SER A 54 -7.10 21.31 -12.30
C SER A 54 -6.50 20.88 -10.96
N VAL A 55 -7.18 21.20 -9.84
CA VAL A 55 -6.74 20.83 -8.49
C VAL A 55 -7.62 19.72 -7.90
N THR A 56 -8.59 19.23 -8.66
CA THR A 56 -8.84 17.79 -8.70
C THR A 56 -7.51 17.08 -8.97
N ASN A 57 -6.89 16.60 -7.89
CA ASN A 57 -5.73 15.72 -7.85
C ASN A 57 -5.77 14.74 -9.04
N PRO A 58 -4.61 14.36 -9.63
CA PRO A 58 -4.55 13.59 -10.89
C PRO A 58 -5.60 12.50 -10.84
N ASP A 59 -6.39 12.29 -11.91
CA ASP A 59 -7.47 11.28 -12.09
C ASP A 59 -7.08 9.89 -11.55
N THR A 60 -6.89 9.80 -10.25
CA THR A 60 -6.12 8.78 -9.56
C THR A 60 -6.48 8.85 -8.07
N GLY A 61 -6.68 7.68 -7.48
CA GLY A 61 -6.56 7.51 -6.04
C GLY A 61 -5.15 7.07 -5.69
N ILE A 62 -4.85 7.10 -4.40
CA ILE A 62 -3.61 6.57 -3.84
C ILE A 62 -3.98 5.33 -3.03
N ILE A 63 -3.31 4.21 -3.31
CA ILE A 63 -3.28 3.08 -2.39
C ILE A 63 -1.89 3.02 -1.74
N LYS A 64 -1.86 2.80 -0.43
CA LYS A 64 -0.62 2.63 0.33
C LYS A 64 -0.82 1.62 1.45
N GLY A 65 0.27 1.13 1.99
CA GLY A 65 0.24 0.27 3.17
C GLY A 65 1.51 -0.54 3.30
N TYR A 66 1.42 -1.59 4.08
CA TYR A 66 2.54 -2.49 4.34
C TYR A 66 2.15 -3.93 4.01
N VAL A 67 3.13 -4.70 3.52
CA VAL A 67 3.03 -6.15 3.36
C VAL A 67 3.92 -6.84 4.40
N TYR A 68 3.32 -7.72 5.19
CA TYR A 68 4.00 -8.47 6.24
C TYR A 68 3.83 -9.97 6.08
N ASP A 69 4.77 -10.70 6.65
CA ASP A 69 4.65 -12.12 6.90
C ASP A 69 3.57 -12.38 7.97
N SER A 70 2.65 -13.31 7.70
CA SER A 70 1.54 -13.62 8.60
C SER A 70 2.00 -14.24 9.93
N PHE A 71 3.17 -14.88 9.97
CA PHE A 71 3.72 -15.56 11.15
C PHE A 71 4.73 -14.68 11.88
N THR A 72 5.85 -14.37 11.24
CA THR A 72 6.97 -13.64 11.86
C THR A 72 6.66 -12.15 12.08
N LYS A 73 5.61 -11.64 11.42
CA LYS A 73 5.24 -10.21 11.36
C LYS A 73 6.34 -9.32 10.76
N ASN A 74 7.37 -9.91 10.17
CA ASN A 74 8.43 -9.18 9.50
C ASN A 74 7.92 -8.55 8.20
N PRO A 75 8.46 -7.38 7.80
CA PRO A 75 8.12 -6.77 6.53
C PRO A 75 8.66 -7.58 5.35
N ILE A 76 7.84 -7.74 4.31
CA ILE A 76 8.25 -8.47 3.10
C ILE A 76 8.81 -7.48 2.07
N TYR A 77 10.08 -7.66 1.69
CA TYR A 77 10.76 -6.82 0.69
C TYR A 77 10.45 -7.29 -0.74
N ARG A 78 10.20 -6.34 -1.66
CA ARG A 78 9.94 -6.58 -3.09
C ARG A 78 8.68 -7.40 -3.41
N ALA A 79 7.77 -7.57 -2.46
CA ALA A 79 6.42 -8.05 -2.75
C ALA A 79 5.77 -7.15 -3.80
N LYS A 80 5.12 -7.76 -4.78
CA LYS A 80 4.43 -7.07 -5.87
C LYS A 80 2.96 -6.94 -5.52
N VAL A 81 2.44 -5.72 -5.57
CA VAL A 81 1.01 -5.43 -5.47
C VAL A 81 0.53 -5.07 -6.87
N ASN A 82 -0.23 -5.95 -7.51
CA ASN A 82 -0.69 -5.81 -8.89
C ASN A 82 -2.18 -5.43 -8.92
N LEU A 83 -2.51 -4.37 -9.65
CA LEU A 83 -3.85 -3.88 -9.88
C LEU A 83 -4.00 -3.60 -11.38
N ASP A 84 -4.75 -4.43 -12.12
CA ASP A 84 -4.93 -4.30 -13.57
C ASP A 84 -3.62 -3.96 -14.34
N ASN A 85 -3.44 -2.69 -14.71
CA ASN A 85 -2.30 -2.16 -15.47
C ASN A 85 -1.20 -1.51 -14.61
N SER A 86 -1.37 -1.49 -13.29
CA SER A 86 -0.46 -0.90 -12.31
C SER A 86 0.19 -1.98 -11.45
N MET A 87 1.47 -1.77 -11.11
CA MET A 87 2.20 -2.64 -10.19
C MET A 87 3.13 -1.82 -9.31
N MET A 88 3.10 -2.12 -8.01
CA MET A 88 3.97 -1.52 -7.00
C MET A 88 4.84 -2.61 -6.38
N ARG A 89 6.02 -2.21 -5.89
CA ARG A 89 6.88 -3.08 -5.08
C ARG A 89 7.07 -2.53 -3.69
N THR A 90 7.06 -3.41 -2.70
CA THR A 90 7.35 -3.02 -1.33
C THR A 90 8.84 -2.69 -1.14
N SER A 91 9.11 -1.68 -0.32
CA SER A 91 10.45 -1.35 0.18
C SER A 91 10.96 -2.38 1.19
N SER A 92 12.20 -2.24 1.66
CA SER A 92 12.77 -3.13 2.70
C SER A 92 12.04 -3.08 4.04
N ARG A 93 11.17 -2.08 4.23
CA ARG A 93 10.27 -1.96 5.39
C ARG A 93 8.86 -2.47 5.10
N GLY A 94 8.65 -3.17 3.98
CA GLY A 94 7.35 -3.71 3.59
C GLY A 94 6.37 -2.66 3.03
N TYR A 95 6.76 -1.37 3.03
CA TYR A 95 5.89 -0.29 2.59
C TYR A 95 5.73 -0.24 1.07
N TYR A 96 4.50 -0.11 0.59
CA TYR A 96 4.16 0.21 -0.80
C TYR A 96 3.26 1.45 -0.87
N HIS A 97 3.35 2.17 -1.98
CA HIS A 97 2.39 3.19 -2.34
C HIS A 97 2.37 3.41 -3.85
N GLY A 98 1.27 3.92 -4.38
CA GLY A 98 1.17 4.29 -5.78
C GLY A 98 -0.14 4.96 -6.13
N SER A 99 -0.08 5.79 -7.18
CA SER A 99 -1.27 6.38 -7.81
C SER A 99 -1.90 5.37 -8.76
N VAL A 100 -3.21 5.21 -8.69
CA VAL A 100 -3.98 4.21 -9.43
C VAL A 100 -5.30 4.83 -9.92
N GLU A 101 -5.87 4.31 -11.00
CA GLU A 101 -7.15 4.78 -11.54
C GLU A 101 -8.29 4.67 -10.50
N PRO A 102 -9.13 5.70 -10.31
CA PRO A 102 -10.26 5.61 -9.39
C PRO A 102 -11.36 4.72 -9.95
N LYS A 103 -11.59 3.57 -9.32
CA LYS A 103 -12.65 2.62 -9.67
C LYS A 103 -12.80 1.54 -8.60
N ILE A 104 -13.72 0.61 -8.84
CA ILE A 104 -13.77 -0.67 -8.15
C ILE A 104 -12.82 -1.63 -8.87
N TYR A 105 -11.82 -2.12 -8.15
CA TYR A 105 -10.95 -3.20 -8.59
C TYR A 105 -11.57 -4.54 -8.22
N ASP A 106 -11.91 -5.35 -9.23
CA ASP A 106 -12.47 -6.69 -9.01
C ASP A 106 -11.48 -7.58 -8.25
N THR A 107 -10.20 -7.50 -8.61
CA THR A 107 -9.11 -8.23 -7.95
C THR A 107 -7.83 -7.41 -7.86
N ILE A 108 -7.17 -7.48 -6.71
CA ILE A 108 -5.79 -7.03 -6.49
C ILE A 108 -5.00 -8.25 -6.03
N SER A 109 -3.91 -8.58 -6.72
CA SER A 109 -3.04 -9.69 -6.33
C SER A 109 -1.77 -9.21 -5.67
N ILE A 110 -1.37 -9.90 -4.60
CA ILE A 110 -0.15 -9.64 -3.86
C ILE A 110 0.70 -10.88 -3.88
N VAL A 111 1.89 -10.76 -4.48
CA VAL A 111 2.79 -11.87 -4.77
C VAL A 111 4.18 -11.56 -4.22
N ALA A 112 4.77 -12.51 -3.53
CA ALA A 112 6.18 -12.51 -3.17
C ALA A 112 6.75 -13.92 -3.39
N ASP A 113 8.05 -14.02 -3.62
CA ASP A 113 8.71 -15.32 -3.74
C ASP A 113 8.62 -16.05 -2.39
N ASP A 114 8.34 -17.35 -2.41
CA ASP A 114 8.12 -18.19 -1.21
C ASP A 114 6.86 -17.86 -0.39
N TYR A 115 5.91 -17.10 -0.95
CA TYR A 115 4.62 -16.77 -0.31
C TYR A 115 3.42 -17.14 -1.17
N LYS A 116 2.36 -17.60 -0.51
CA LYS A 116 1.07 -17.86 -1.18
C LYS A 116 0.55 -16.53 -1.70
N THR A 117 0.09 -16.53 -2.96
CA THR A 117 -0.52 -15.33 -3.54
C THR A 117 -1.79 -14.98 -2.79
N GLN A 118 -1.88 -13.74 -2.30
CA GLN A 118 -3.07 -13.19 -1.66
C GLN A 118 -3.88 -12.38 -2.66
N TYR A 119 -5.21 -12.45 -2.55
CA TYR A 119 -6.14 -11.66 -3.35
C TYR A 119 -7.02 -10.79 -2.46
N LEU A 120 -7.21 -9.53 -2.86
CA LEU A 120 -8.27 -8.65 -2.35
C LEU A 120 -9.33 -8.50 -3.45
N TYR A 121 -10.61 -8.50 -3.05
CA TYR A 121 -11.74 -8.44 -3.97
C TYR A 121 -12.55 -7.17 -3.77
N SER A 122 -13.08 -6.63 -4.86
CA SER A 122 -14.01 -5.50 -4.87
C SER A 122 -13.49 -4.27 -4.09
N VAL A 123 -12.22 -3.94 -4.28
CA VAL A 123 -11.58 -2.81 -3.60
C VAL A 123 -11.95 -1.53 -4.33
N HIS A 124 -12.70 -0.64 -3.66
CA HIS A 124 -13.08 0.65 -4.22
C HIS A 124 -12.05 1.72 -3.85
N ILE A 125 -11.57 2.45 -4.86
CA ILE A 125 -10.70 3.61 -4.69
C ILE A 125 -11.34 4.77 -5.43
N SER A 126 -11.74 5.81 -4.69
CA SER A 126 -12.41 7.00 -5.21
C SER A 126 -11.40 8.03 -5.71
N ASN A 127 -11.87 9.00 -6.49
CA ASN A 127 -10.99 10.06 -7.00
C ASN A 127 -10.43 10.88 -5.83
N GLY A 128 -9.10 11.04 -5.79
CA GLY A 128 -8.38 11.72 -4.70
C GLY A 128 -8.37 10.97 -3.37
N GLU A 129 -8.91 9.76 -3.29
CA GLU A 129 -8.89 8.95 -2.08
C GLU A 129 -7.47 8.49 -1.75
N ILE A 130 -7.14 8.45 -0.46
CA ILE A 130 -5.94 7.77 0.04
C ILE A 130 -6.41 6.55 0.82
N LEU A 131 -6.41 5.39 0.16
CA LEU A 131 -6.72 4.11 0.77
C LEU A 131 -5.47 3.54 1.45
N GLU A 132 -5.57 3.33 2.77
CA GLU A 132 -4.56 2.59 3.52
C GLU A 132 -4.99 1.13 3.68
N GLN A 133 -4.21 0.21 3.12
CA GLN A 133 -4.49 -1.22 3.13
C GLN A 133 -3.24 -1.99 3.57
N ASN A 134 -3.25 -2.52 4.79
CA ASN A 134 -2.20 -3.43 5.24
C ASN A 134 -2.55 -4.86 4.82
N ILE A 135 -1.52 -5.62 4.45
CA ILE A 135 -1.66 -6.93 3.82
C ILE A 135 -0.72 -7.90 4.52
N THR A 136 -1.20 -9.11 4.79
CA THR A 136 -0.37 -10.21 5.29
C THR A 136 -0.31 -11.31 4.26
N LEU A 137 0.87 -11.82 3.97
CA LEU A 137 1.07 -13.01 3.16
C LEU A 137 1.40 -14.20 4.06
N GLU A 138 0.79 -15.33 3.75
CA GLU A 138 1.19 -16.62 4.30
C GLU A 138 2.34 -17.16 3.45
N PRO A 139 3.48 -17.56 4.04
CA PRO A 139 4.50 -18.29 3.31
C PRO A 139 3.88 -19.48 2.57
N GLU A 140 4.36 -19.76 1.35
CA GLU A 140 4.15 -21.08 0.79
C GLU A 140 4.80 -22.06 1.76
N ALA A 141 4.07 -23.13 2.08
CA ALA A 141 4.64 -24.26 2.80
C ALA A 141 5.81 -24.76 1.96
N SER A 142 6.99 -24.19 2.19
CA SER A 142 8.22 -24.85 1.80
C SER A 142 8.33 -26.01 2.78
N ASP A 143 8.55 -27.21 2.24
CA ASP A 143 8.95 -28.36 3.02
C ASP A 143 10.30 -28.03 3.68
N VAL A 144 10.28 -27.21 4.73
CA VAL A 144 11.47 -26.87 5.49
C VAL A 144 11.74 -28.08 6.35
N ALA A 145 12.51 -29.01 5.78
CA ALA A 145 13.04 -30.15 6.53
C ALA A 145 13.60 -29.64 7.86
N GLY A 146 13.10 -30.18 8.97
CA GLY A 146 13.45 -29.78 10.33
C GLY A 146 12.60 -28.67 10.98
N ASP A 147 11.67 -28.01 10.29
CA ASP A 147 10.72 -27.04 10.89
C ASP A 147 9.53 -27.79 11.51
N ILE A 148 9.78 -28.42 12.66
CA ILE A 148 8.76 -29.23 13.36
C ILE A 148 7.62 -28.35 13.86
N ASN A 149 7.93 -27.12 14.24
CA ASN A 149 7.01 -26.25 14.96
C ASN A 149 6.14 -25.36 14.04
N GLY A 150 6.43 -25.39 12.74
CA GLY A 150 5.67 -24.75 11.67
C GLY A 150 5.86 -23.24 11.61
N ASP A 151 7.01 -22.73 12.06
CA ASP A 151 7.32 -21.30 12.09
C ASP A 151 8.25 -20.85 10.96
N TYR A 152 8.53 -21.75 10.01
CA TYR A 152 9.38 -21.55 8.83
C TYR A 152 10.86 -21.29 9.15
N ALA A 153 11.27 -21.52 10.39
CA ALA A 153 12.68 -21.55 10.79
C ALA A 153 13.09 -22.99 11.13
N VAL A 154 14.42 -23.23 11.15
CA VAL A 154 14.98 -24.44 11.74
C VAL A 154 15.90 -23.98 12.86
N ASP A 155 15.39 -23.97 14.07
CA ASP A 155 16.06 -23.41 15.23
C ASP A 155 15.91 -24.26 16.51
N LEU A 156 16.19 -23.65 17.67
CA LEU A 156 16.11 -24.33 18.96
C LEU A 156 14.66 -24.66 19.37
N PHE A 157 13.66 -23.94 18.88
CA PHE A 157 12.25 -24.23 19.13
C PHE A 157 11.81 -25.50 18.41
N ASP A 158 12.31 -25.76 17.20
CA ASP A 158 12.08 -27.05 16.51
C ASP A 158 12.77 -28.20 17.24
N LEU A 159 13.99 -27.98 17.72
CA LEU A 159 14.70 -28.99 18.52
C LEU A 159 13.90 -29.36 19.77
N ILE A 160 13.36 -28.37 20.47
CA ILE A 160 12.52 -28.60 21.66
C ILE A 160 11.24 -29.36 21.26
N ALA A 161 10.58 -28.97 20.17
CA ALA A 161 9.39 -29.66 19.68
C ALA A 161 9.67 -31.13 19.35
N GLY A 162 10.78 -31.43 18.66
CA GLY A 162 11.20 -32.80 18.35
C GLY A 162 11.51 -33.63 19.61
N ILE A 163 12.19 -33.05 20.60
CA ILE A 163 12.46 -33.74 21.88
C ILE A 163 11.16 -34.00 22.66
N GLN A 164 10.21 -33.06 22.63
CA GLN A 164 8.90 -33.22 23.25
C GLN A 164 8.10 -34.37 22.62
N ILE A 165 8.12 -34.49 21.29
CA ILE A 165 7.51 -35.60 20.55
C ILE A 165 8.14 -36.93 20.98
N LEU A 166 9.48 -37.01 21.03
CA LEU A 166 10.18 -38.23 21.47
C LEU A 166 9.93 -38.62 22.92
N ALA A 167 9.63 -37.63 23.77
CA ALA A 167 9.29 -37.84 25.17
C ALA A 167 7.82 -38.19 25.40
N ASP A 168 7.00 -38.30 24.34
CA ASP A 168 5.55 -38.45 24.40
C ASP A 168 4.85 -37.30 25.17
N ILE A 169 5.46 -36.11 25.13
CA ILE A 169 4.94 -34.87 25.70
C ILE A 169 4.35 -34.07 24.54
N VAL A 170 3.15 -34.46 24.10
CA VAL A 170 2.49 -33.77 22.98
C VAL A 170 1.91 -32.44 23.48
N SER A 171 2.44 -31.32 23.01
CA SER A 171 1.80 -30.01 23.20
C SER A 171 0.61 -29.88 22.24
N GLU A 172 -0.43 -29.11 22.57
CA GLU A 172 -1.58 -28.84 21.67
C GLU A 172 -1.20 -28.12 20.36
N LYS A 173 0.09 -27.86 20.11
CA LYS A 173 0.60 -27.22 18.91
C LYS A 173 0.59 -28.20 17.73
N THR A 174 0.10 -27.75 16.58
CA THR A 174 0.07 -28.53 15.34
C THR A 174 1.50 -28.90 14.93
N ILE A 175 1.77 -30.19 14.76
CA ILE A 175 3.07 -30.70 14.30
C ILE A 175 3.12 -30.59 12.77
N ASN A 176 4.21 -30.02 12.25
CA ASN A 176 4.45 -29.99 10.81
C ASN A 176 5.03 -31.34 10.34
N LEU A 177 4.19 -32.20 9.76
CA LEU A 177 4.65 -33.48 9.20
C LEU A 177 5.58 -33.30 7.99
N PHE A 178 5.57 -32.13 7.34
CA PHE A 178 6.53 -31.81 6.28
C PHE A 178 7.94 -31.51 6.81
N ALA A 179 8.11 -31.45 8.13
CA ALA A 179 9.42 -31.35 8.77
C ALA A 179 10.24 -32.65 8.68
N ASP A 180 9.60 -33.76 8.31
CA ASP A 180 10.23 -35.07 8.12
C ASP A 180 11.43 -34.96 7.16
N THR A 181 12.61 -35.33 7.66
CA THR A 181 13.88 -35.17 6.95
C THR A 181 14.33 -36.44 6.23
N ASP A 182 13.83 -37.61 6.60
CA ASP A 182 14.22 -38.89 6.02
C ASP A 182 13.09 -39.62 5.28
N ARG A 183 11.90 -39.01 5.24
CA ARG A 183 10.69 -39.46 4.53
C ARG A 183 10.16 -40.79 5.06
N ASP A 184 10.28 -41.01 6.37
CA ASP A 184 9.69 -42.15 7.05
C ASP A 184 8.23 -41.91 7.48
N ASP A 185 7.66 -40.75 7.13
CA ASP A 185 6.33 -40.24 7.49
C ASP A 185 6.16 -40.00 9.00
N HIS A 186 7.27 -39.92 9.76
CA HIS A 186 7.28 -39.66 11.20
C HIS A 186 8.23 -38.51 11.54
N ILE A 187 7.98 -37.86 12.69
CA ILE A 187 8.93 -36.94 13.30
C ILE A 187 9.62 -37.69 14.44
N GLY A 188 10.92 -37.91 14.32
CA GLY A 188 11.69 -38.74 15.23
C GLY A 188 13.10 -38.22 15.49
N MET A 189 13.99 -39.15 15.88
CA MET A 189 15.39 -38.80 16.18
C MET A 189 16.15 -38.30 14.95
N ALA A 190 15.72 -38.66 13.74
CA ALA A 190 16.32 -38.19 12.50
C ALA A 190 16.21 -36.67 12.39
N GLU A 191 15.01 -36.11 12.62
CA GLU A 191 14.73 -34.67 12.55
C GLU A 191 15.49 -33.94 13.66
N VAL A 192 15.49 -34.48 14.88
CA VAL A 192 16.26 -33.92 16.01
C VAL A 192 17.75 -33.82 15.67
N ILE A 193 18.33 -34.87 15.09
CA ILE A 193 19.75 -34.87 14.67
C ILE A 193 19.96 -33.88 13.52
N TYR A 194 19.04 -33.81 12.56
CA TYR A 194 19.11 -32.86 11.46
C TYR A 194 19.11 -31.41 11.98
N ILE A 195 18.17 -31.06 12.87
CA ILE A 195 18.06 -29.72 13.47
C ILE A 195 19.34 -29.36 14.22
N ILE A 196 19.86 -30.27 15.07
CA ILE A 196 21.13 -30.07 15.80
C ILE A 196 22.27 -29.77 14.81
N LYS A 197 22.40 -30.53 13.72
CA LYS A 197 23.44 -30.28 12.70
C LYS A 197 23.23 -28.92 12.02
N LYS A 198 21.99 -28.56 11.74
CA LYS A 198 21.64 -27.30 11.08
C LYS A 198 22.01 -26.09 11.94
N ILE A 199 21.64 -26.10 13.22
CA ILE A 199 21.94 -25.01 14.15
C ILE A 199 23.43 -24.96 14.53
N SER A 200 24.13 -26.11 14.55
CA SER A 200 25.56 -26.17 14.88
C SER A 200 26.48 -25.66 13.76
N ASN A 201 25.97 -25.60 12.52
CA ASN A 201 26.71 -25.15 11.34
C ASN A 201 26.38 -23.71 10.93
N GLN A 202 25.61 -22.96 11.73
CA GLN A 202 25.40 -21.53 11.53
C GLN A 202 26.51 -20.75 12.24
N ASP A 203 27.58 -20.43 11.49
CA ASP A 203 28.59 -19.41 11.84
C ASP A 203 28.22 -18.04 11.25
#